data_AF-A0AAD7CP38-F1
#
_entry.id   AF-A0AAD7CP38-F1
#
_cell.length_a   1.000
_cell.length_b   1.000
_cell.length_c   1.000
_cell.angle_alpha   90.00
_cell.angle_beta   90.00
_cell.angle_gamma   90.00
#
_symmetry.space_group_name_H-M   'P 1'
#
loop_
_entity.id
_entity.type
_entity.pdbx_description
1 polymer ?
#
loop_
_entity_poly.entity_id
_entity_poly.type
_entity_poly.pdbx_seq_one_letter_code
_entity_poly.pdbx_strand_id
1 'polypeptide(L)'
;MRRAQPCAPRSSLCCPNAPNSPPPNPPAPAAPANGKRAPLTKAQKDQLLVVLRECLRCTCPDTPVGCAGYTQDIVSWQEKYREVPRSSLQLEVTGYPLSPGIAAPCSGECWRCGVATSPSHTKSPAGCAPHAELPALETTLRALAGSWLGRVDLRPPGAVAAVHVVEAVELSAWYEGKDDTNPETADAAEGFVNELQ
;
A
#
# COMPACT_ATOMS: atom_id res chain seq x y z
N MET A 1 -50.62 -37.16 37.38
CA MET A 1 -50.78 -36.05 38.35
C MET A 1 -50.16 -36.46 39.68
N ARG A 2 -48.94 -36.02 39.98
CA ARG A 2 -48.36 -36.17 41.33
C ARG A 2 -47.73 -34.84 41.74
N ARG A 3 -48.14 -34.44 42.95
CA ARG A 3 -47.90 -33.18 43.63
C ARG A 3 -46.49 -33.11 44.20
N ALA A 4 -46.12 -31.87 44.50
CA ALA A 4 -44.91 -31.41 45.16
C ALA A 4 -44.82 -31.79 46.66
N GLN A 5 -43.66 -31.42 47.23
CA GLN A 5 -43.27 -31.17 48.62
C GLN A 5 -42.38 -32.25 49.29
N PRO A 6 -41.64 -31.91 50.38
CA PRO A 6 -40.64 -30.83 50.52
C PRO A 6 -39.41 -31.35 51.33
N CYS A 7 -38.39 -30.51 51.59
CA CYS A 7 -37.66 -30.43 52.87
C CYS A 7 -36.48 -29.43 52.77
N ALA A 8 -36.47 -28.46 53.69
CA ALA A 8 -35.35 -27.56 54.01
C ALA A 8 -34.49 -28.19 55.14
N PRO A 9 -33.71 -27.43 55.94
CA PRO A 9 -32.51 -26.64 55.66
C PRO A 9 -31.30 -27.11 56.49
N ARG A 10 -30.07 -26.66 56.18
CA ARG A 10 -29.03 -26.47 57.22
C ARG A 10 -28.27 -25.17 57.00
N SER A 11 -28.34 -24.33 58.02
CA SER A 11 -27.58 -23.09 58.19
C SER A 11 -26.20 -23.35 58.79
N SER A 12 -25.40 -22.27 58.80
CA SER A 12 -24.18 -22.00 59.58
C SER A 12 -22.86 -22.41 58.92
N LEU A 13 -21.80 -21.59 58.86
CA LEU A 13 -21.52 -20.25 59.41
C LEU A 13 -20.14 -19.81 58.84
N CYS A 14 -19.91 -18.49 58.80
CA CYS A 14 -18.62 -17.79 58.94
C CYS A 14 -17.60 -17.69 57.77
N CYS A 15 -17.60 -16.49 57.17
CA CYS A 15 -16.44 -15.57 57.07
C CYS A 15 -15.42 -15.70 55.89
N PRO A 16 -14.72 -14.58 55.54
CA PRO A 16 -14.61 -14.13 54.15
C PRO A 16 -13.16 -13.99 53.59
N ASN A 17 -13.11 -13.58 52.31
CA ASN A 17 -12.03 -12.87 51.60
C ASN A 17 -10.80 -13.64 51.07
N ALA A 18 -10.65 -13.66 49.74
CA ALA A 18 -9.41 -13.32 49.05
C ALA A 18 -9.68 -12.98 47.56
N PRO A 19 -9.18 -11.86 47.00
CA PRO A 19 -9.14 -11.64 45.57
C PRO A 19 -8.03 -12.50 44.95
N ASN A 20 -8.39 -13.42 44.05
CA ASN A 20 -7.42 -14.14 43.23
C ASN A 20 -6.80 -13.18 42.21
N SER A 21 -5.61 -12.66 42.53
CA SER A 21 -4.72 -12.09 41.51
C SER A 21 -4.23 -13.23 40.60
N PRO A 22 -4.32 -13.11 39.27
CA PRO A 22 -3.70 -14.07 38.38
C PRO A 22 -2.17 -14.04 38.55
N PRO A 23 -1.48 -15.16 38.35
CA PRO A 23 -0.02 -15.22 38.45
C PRO A 23 0.62 -14.29 37.39
N PRO A 24 1.83 -13.76 37.66
CA PRO A 24 2.57 -13.00 36.67
C PRO A 24 2.81 -13.86 35.43
N ASN A 25 2.47 -13.33 34.26
CA ASN A 25 2.80 -13.96 32.98
C ASN A 25 4.33 -14.21 32.91
N PRO A 26 4.78 -15.38 32.42
CA PRO A 26 6.20 -15.57 32.13
C PRO A 26 6.64 -14.49 31.13
N PRO A 27 7.90 -13.99 31.24
CA PRO A 27 8.42 -13.04 30.28
C PRO A 27 8.29 -13.64 28.87
N ALA A 28 7.68 -12.88 27.97
CA ALA A 28 7.60 -13.26 26.56
C ALA A 28 9.02 -13.58 26.05
N PRO A 29 9.21 -14.67 25.29
CA PRO A 29 10.50 -14.95 24.68
C PRO A 29 10.94 -13.72 23.88
N ALA A 30 12.16 -13.26 24.16
CA ALA A 30 12.75 -12.13 23.49
C ALA A 30 12.61 -12.30 21.97
N ALA A 31 12.00 -11.31 21.31
CA ALA A 31 11.96 -11.26 19.86
C ALA A 31 13.39 -11.43 19.32
N PRO A 32 13.61 -12.25 18.28
CA PRO A 32 14.95 -12.45 17.74
C PRO A 32 15.54 -11.09 17.37
N ALA A 33 16.71 -10.80 17.95
CA ALA A 33 17.49 -9.61 17.65
C ALA A 33 17.61 -9.46 16.12
N ASN A 34 17.46 -8.23 15.62
CA ASN A 34 17.64 -7.83 14.22
C ASN A 34 18.98 -8.35 13.66
N GLY A 35 19.00 -9.60 13.21
CA GLY A 35 20.13 -10.18 12.51
C GLY A 35 20.31 -9.40 11.21
N LYS A 36 21.46 -8.76 11.04
CA LYS A 36 21.86 -8.16 9.77
C LYS A 36 21.76 -9.25 8.70
N ARG A 37 20.75 -9.19 7.83
CA ARG A 37 20.60 -10.13 6.72
C ARG A 37 21.88 -10.09 5.90
N ALA A 38 22.41 -11.27 5.55
CA ALA A 38 23.57 -11.35 4.68
C ALA A 38 23.31 -10.56 3.39
N PRO A 39 24.31 -9.81 2.87
CA PRO A 39 24.18 -9.14 1.59
C PRO A 39 23.84 -10.16 0.50
N LEU A 40 22.88 -9.83 -0.38
CA LEU A 40 22.55 -10.72 -1.49
C LEU A 40 23.67 -10.76 -2.51
N THR A 41 23.83 -11.94 -3.08
CA THR A 41 24.65 -12.16 -4.26
C THR A 41 24.08 -11.38 -5.45
N LYS A 42 24.95 -11.07 -6.41
CA LYS A 42 24.53 -10.40 -7.66
C LYS A 42 23.41 -11.19 -8.37
N ALA A 43 23.53 -12.52 -8.43
CA ALA A 43 22.53 -13.39 -9.05
C ALA A 43 21.14 -13.26 -8.41
N GLN A 44 21.06 -13.14 -7.09
CA GLN A 44 19.78 -12.96 -6.40
C GLN A 44 19.18 -11.57 -6.65
N LYS A 45 20.01 -10.52 -6.74
CA LYS A 45 19.54 -9.18 -7.12
C LYS A 45 19.00 -9.16 -8.54
N ASP A 46 19.71 -9.80 -9.47
CA ASP A 46 19.28 -9.93 -10.86
C ASP A 46 17.95 -10.71 -10.95
N GLN A 47 17.81 -11.79 -10.18
CA GLN A 47 16.55 -12.55 -10.08
C GLN A 47 15.40 -11.68 -9.55
N LEU A 48 15.63 -10.91 -8.49
CA LEU A 48 14.61 -10.03 -7.93
C LEU A 48 14.18 -8.95 -8.93
N LEU A 49 15.12 -8.39 -9.70
CA LEU A 49 14.79 -7.44 -10.77
C LEU A 49 13.86 -8.05 -11.83
N VAL A 50 14.10 -9.32 -12.21
CA VAL A 50 13.23 -10.04 -13.15
C VAL A 50 11.84 -10.22 -12.56
N VAL A 51 11.74 -10.67 -11.31
CA VAL A 51 10.47 -10.85 -10.60
C VAL A 51 9.69 -9.54 -10.50
N LEU A 52 10.34 -8.44 -10.10
CA LEU A 52 9.67 -7.14 -9.97
C LEU A 52 9.17 -6.61 -11.31
N ARG A 53 9.93 -6.80 -12.41
CA ARG A 53 9.48 -6.43 -13.76
C ARG A 53 8.25 -7.21 -14.18
N GLU A 54 8.20 -8.51 -13.86
CA GLU A 54 7.02 -9.32 -14.18
C GLU A 54 5.80 -8.89 -13.35
N CYS A 55 5.98 -8.65 -12.05
CA CYS A 55 4.92 -8.10 -11.19
C CYS A 55 4.39 -6.75 -11.71
N LEU A 56 5.28 -5.89 -12.23
CA LEU A 56 4.91 -4.60 -12.81
C LEU A 56 4.13 -4.73 -14.11
N ARG A 57 4.46 -5.71 -14.96
CA ARG A 57 3.70 -5.99 -16.18
C ARG A 57 2.25 -6.40 -15.91
N CYS A 58 2.00 -7.05 -14.77
CA CYS A 58 0.67 -7.44 -14.34
C CYS A 58 -0.03 -6.36 -13.49
N THR A 59 0.58 -5.19 -13.28
CA THR A 59 -0.05 -4.15 -12.46
C THR A 59 -1.22 -3.52 -13.20
N CYS A 60 -2.40 -3.57 -12.58
CA CYS A 60 -3.62 -3.00 -13.12
C CYS A 60 -3.75 -1.49 -12.77
N PRO A 61 -4.42 -0.69 -13.61
CA PRO A 61 -4.73 0.70 -13.28
C PRO A 61 -5.75 0.80 -12.14
N ASP A 62 -5.76 1.91 -11.40
CA ASP A 62 -6.73 2.19 -10.33
C ASP A 62 -8.13 2.46 -10.90
N THR A 63 -8.79 1.38 -11.33
CA THR A 63 -10.10 1.41 -11.96
C THR A 63 -10.89 0.21 -11.45
N PRO A 64 -12.24 0.24 -11.47
CA PRO A 64 -13.04 -0.92 -11.07
C PRO A 64 -12.66 -2.20 -11.84
N VAL A 65 -12.35 -2.07 -13.13
CA VAL A 65 -11.88 -3.18 -13.98
C VAL A 65 -10.51 -3.67 -13.52
N GLY A 66 -9.59 -2.76 -13.22
CA GLY A 66 -8.27 -3.09 -12.73
C GLY A 66 -8.29 -3.77 -11.35
N CYS A 67 -9.16 -3.33 -10.44
CA CYS A 67 -9.37 -3.98 -9.15
C CYS A 67 -9.94 -5.40 -9.30
N ALA A 68 -10.83 -5.62 -10.26
CA ALA A 68 -11.32 -6.95 -10.59
C ALA A 68 -10.21 -7.85 -11.17
N GLY A 69 -9.39 -7.32 -12.08
CA GLY A 69 -8.22 -8.02 -12.63
C GLY A 69 -7.22 -8.42 -11.55
N TYR A 70 -6.86 -7.49 -10.66
CA TYR A 70 -6.01 -7.77 -9.50
C TYR A 70 -6.58 -8.86 -8.60
N THR A 71 -7.90 -8.88 -8.37
CA THR A 71 -8.53 -9.94 -7.58
C THR A 71 -8.34 -11.31 -8.23
N GLN A 72 -8.44 -11.39 -9.57
CA GLN A 72 -8.17 -12.63 -10.31
C GLN A 72 -6.69 -13.03 -10.22
N ASP A 73 -5.77 -12.07 -10.37
CA ASP A 73 -4.33 -12.32 -10.24
C ASP A 73 -3.97 -12.88 -8.87
N ILE A 74 -4.59 -12.35 -7.81
CA ILE A 74 -4.42 -12.85 -6.44
C ILE A 74 -4.92 -14.28 -6.31
N VAL A 75 -6.08 -14.61 -6.86
CA VAL A 75 -6.61 -15.99 -6.84
C VAL A 75 -5.65 -16.93 -7.58
N SER A 76 -5.24 -16.59 -8.80
CA SER A 76 -4.30 -17.40 -9.58
C SER A 76 -2.95 -17.57 -8.89
N TRP A 77 -2.44 -16.51 -8.26
CA TRP A 77 -1.20 -16.57 -7.49
C TRP A 77 -1.36 -17.47 -6.26
N GLN A 78 -2.48 -17.37 -5.54
CA GLN A 78 -2.76 -18.23 -4.39
C GLN A 78 -2.87 -19.69 -4.81
N GLU A 79 -3.58 -20.00 -5.89
CA GLU A 79 -3.68 -21.37 -6.42
C GLU A 79 -2.30 -21.95 -6.75
N LYS A 80 -1.44 -21.15 -7.38
CA LYS A 80 -0.08 -21.55 -7.77
C LYS A 80 0.82 -21.87 -6.56
N TYR A 81 0.67 -21.15 -5.46
CA TYR A 81 1.55 -21.27 -4.29
C TYR A 81 0.86 -21.81 -3.02
N ARG A 82 -0.37 -22.34 -3.14
CA ARG A 82 -1.20 -22.79 -2.00
C ARG A 82 -0.53 -23.84 -1.12
N GLU A 83 0.34 -24.68 -1.70
CA GLU A 83 1.01 -25.79 -1.02
C GLU A 83 2.31 -25.33 -0.32
N VAL A 84 2.73 -24.09 -0.55
CA VAL A 84 3.92 -23.50 0.06
C VAL A 84 3.52 -22.79 1.36
N PRO A 85 4.06 -23.19 2.53
CA PRO A 85 3.82 -22.47 3.77
C PRO A 85 4.25 -21.01 3.66
N ARG A 86 3.42 -20.08 4.15
CA ARG A 86 3.70 -18.64 4.05
C ARG A 86 5.05 -18.23 4.66
N SER A 87 5.49 -18.91 5.72
CA SER A 87 6.80 -18.69 6.36
C SER A 87 7.99 -19.09 5.49
N SER A 88 7.79 -19.99 4.53
CA SER A 88 8.81 -20.54 3.64
C SER A 88 8.74 -19.91 2.24
N LEU A 89 7.77 -19.03 2.00
CA LEU A 89 7.56 -18.37 0.73
C LEU A 89 8.65 -17.32 0.49
N GLN A 90 9.48 -17.54 -0.52
CA GLN A 90 10.54 -16.63 -0.94
C GLN A 90 9.99 -15.63 -1.96
N LEU A 91 9.46 -14.51 -1.49
CA LEU A 91 8.81 -13.49 -2.33
C LEU A 91 9.74 -12.90 -3.38
N GLU A 92 11.04 -12.87 -3.12
CA GLU A 92 12.07 -12.46 -4.06
C GLU A 92 12.25 -13.41 -5.25
N VAL A 93 11.69 -14.62 -5.17
CA VAL A 93 11.67 -15.62 -6.25
C VAL A 93 10.26 -15.77 -6.81
N THR A 94 9.25 -15.87 -5.96
CA THR A 94 7.87 -16.16 -6.36
C THR A 94 7.10 -14.94 -6.84
N GLY A 95 7.52 -13.74 -6.45
CA GLY A 95 6.79 -12.50 -6.63
C GLY A 95 5.49 -12.46 -5.83
N TYR A 96 4.79 -11.34 -5.97
CA TYR A 96 3.41 -11.15 -5.49
C TYR A 96 2.72 -10.12 -6.40
N PRO A 97 1.44 -10.30 -6.79
CA PRO A 97 0.71 -9.30 -7.56
C PRO A 97 0.72 -7.97 -6.82
N LEU A 98 0.94 -6.87 -7.54
CA LEU A 98 0.97 -5.53 -6.95
C LEU A 98 -0.44 -4.95 -6.99
N SER A 99 -0.86 -4.31 -5.90
CA SER A 99 -2.17 -3.69 -5.86
C SER A 99 -2.29 -2.61 -6.96
N PRO A 100 -3.51 -2.34 -7.47
CA PRO A 100 -3.69 -1.34 -8.53
C PRO A 100 -3.32 0.07 -8.08
N GLY A 101 -2.96 0.94 -9.03
CA GLY A 101 -2.90 2.38 -8.78
C GLY A 101 -1.71 2.93 -8.00
N ILE A 102 -0.85 2.06 -7.48
CA ILE A 102 0.27 2.43 -6.63
C ILE A 102 1.59 2.53 -7.40
N ALA A 103 2.57 3.19 -6.79
CA ALA A 103 3.88 3.37 -7.38
C ALA A 103 4.64 2.04 -7.50
N ALA A 104 5.53 1.99 -8.48
CA ALA A 104 6.41 0.84 -8.69
C ALA A 104 7.31 0.59 -7.47
N PRO A 105 7.62 -0.67 -7.13
CA PRO A 105 8.63 -0.97 -6.11
C PRO A 105 9.96 -0.29 -6.43
N CYS A 106 10.70 0.13 -5.41
CA CYS A 106 12.00 0.80 -5.55
C CYS A 106 11.97 2.20 -6.21
N SER A 107 10.80 2.78 -6.46
CA SER A 107 10.67 4.14 -7.00
C SER A 107 10.86 5.23 -5.93
N GLY A 108 10.97 4.86 -4.65
CA GLY A 108 11.00 5.78 -3.52
C GLY A 108 9.65 5.91 -2.81
N GLU A 109 8.78 4.95 -3.05
CA GLU A 109 7.45 4.80 -2.48
C GLU A 109 7.46 4.31 -1.04
N CYS A 110 6.40 4.62 -0.30
CA CYS A 110 6.19 4.04 1.01
C CYS A 110 5.92 2.54 0.92
N TRP A 111 6.67 1.74 1.69
CA TRP A 111 6.50 0.29 1.66
C TRP A 111 5.17 -0.17 2.24
N ARG A 112 4.50 0.67 3.05
CA ARG A 112 3.21 0.36 3.66
C ARG A 112 2.03 0.73 2.78
N CYS A 113 2.08 1.87 2.09
CA CYS A 113 0.94 2.37 1.31
C CYS A 113 1.17 2.38 -0.21
N GLY A 114 2.38 2.08 -0.67
CA GLY A 114 2.72 2.03 -2.09
C GLY A 114 2.75 3.40 -2.79
N VAL A 115 2.49 4.50 -2.09
CA VAL A 115 2.45 5.84 -2.68
C VAL A 115 3.84 6.48 -2.65
N ALA A 116 4.24 7.08 -3.78
CA ALA A 116 5.39 7.99 -3.86
C ALA A 116 4.90 9.43 -3.60
N THR A 117 5.33 10.02 -2.48
CA THR A 117 4.93 11.38 -2.05
C THR A 117 6.14 12.28 -1.83
N SER A 118 5.92 13.60 -1.86
CA SER A 118 6.90 14.62 -1.47
C SER A 118 6.32 15.45 -0.33
N PRO A 119 6.89 15.43 0.89
CA PRO A 119 8.09 14.70 1.30
C PRO A 119 7.85 13.18 1.40
N SER A 120 8.87 12.37 1.07
CA SER A 120 8.74 10.91 1.10
C SER A 120 8.60 10.41 2.54
N HIS A 121 7.56 9.63 2.82
CA HIS A 121 7.33 8.98 4.12
C HIS A 121 7.65 7.48 4.10
N THR A 122 8.67 7.07 3.33
CA THR A 122 9.02 5.66 3.01
C THR A 122 8.93 4.64 4.14
N LYS A 123 9.14 5.04 5.40
CA LYS A 123 9.18 4.19 6.60
C LYS A 123 8.24 4.62 7.73
N SER A 124 7.57 5.77 7.61
CA SER A 124 6.78 6.36 8.70
C SER A 124 5.28 6.17 8.45
N PRO A 125 4.53 5.58 9.40
CA PRO A 125 3.09 5.44 9.28
C PRO A 125 2.36 6.79 9.38
N ALA A 126 3.00 7.82 9.95
CA ALA A 126 2.39 9.14 10.15
C ALA A 126 2.05 9.87 8.84
N GLY A 127 2.58 9.43 7.69
CA GLY A 127 2.27 9.96 6.37
C GLY A 127 1.35 9.09 5.52
N CYS A 128 0.91 7.93 6.03
CA CYS A 128 0.02 7.03 5.31
C CYS A 128 -1.45 7.39 5.58
N ALA A 129 -2.29 7.41 4.55
CA ALA A 129 -3.73 7.51 4.73
C ALA A 129 -4.26 6.26 5.48
N PRO A 130 -5.26 6.41 6.39
CA PRO A 130 -5.71 5.35 7.30
C PRO A 130 -6.31 4.10 6.64
N HIS A 131 -6.61 4.13 5.34
CA HIS A 131 -7.13 2.99 4.57
C HIS A 131 -6.24 2.55 3.42
N ALA A 132 -5.03 3.11 3.32
CA ALA A 132 -4.11 2.83 2.21
C ALA A 132 -3.12 1.70 2.51
N GLU A 133 -3.40 0.80 3.47
CA GLU A 133 -2.46 -0.27 3.81
C GLU A 133 -2.45 -1.36 2.72
N LEU A 134 -1.25 -1.64 2.21
CA LEU A 134 -1.03 -2.72 1.28
C LEU A 134 -1.13 -4.09 1.97
N PRO A 135 -1.44 -5.16 1.22
CA PRO A 135 -1.33 -6.52 1.73
C PRO A 135 0.06 -6.79 2.32
N ALA A 136 0.10 -7.55 3.41
CA ALA A 136 1.36 -7.80 4.13
C ALA A 136 2.43 -8.49 3.26
N LEU A 137 2.03 -9.33 2.29
CA LEU A 137 2.98 -9.94 1.35
C LEU A 137 3.57 -8.91 0.38
N GLU A 138 2.74 -7.99 -0.13
CA GLU A 138 3.21 -6.90 -0.98
C GLU A 138 4.14 -5.95 -0.20
N THR A 139 3.75 -5.57 1.02
CA THR A 139 4.58 -4.77 1.92
C THR A 139 5.95 -5.42 2.15
N THR A 140 5.97 -6.75 2.35
CA THR A 140 7.20 -7.51 2.52
C THR A 140 8.03 -7.49 1.24
N LEU A 141 7.43 -7.74 0.08
CA LEU A 141 8.11 -7.68 -1.22
C LEU A 141 8.74 -6.31 -1.48
N ARG A 142 8.01 -5.21 -1.22
CA ARG A 142 8.50 -3.83 -1.34
C ARG A 142 9.66 -3.55 -0.39
N ALA A 143 9.56 -3.99 0.86
CA ALA A 143 10.63 -3.84 1.84
C ALA A 143 11.90 -4.64 1.45
N LEU A 144 11.74 -5.86 0.92
CA LEU A 144 12.84 -6.68 0.39
C LEU A 144 13.53 -5.94 -0.77
N ALA A 145 12.75 -5.50 -1.75
CA ALA A 145 13.24 -4.78 -2.92
C ALA A 145 13.98 -3.49 -2.52
N GLY A 146 13.36 -2.64 -1.71
CA GLY A 146 13.96 -1.38 -1.26
C GLY A 146 15.23 -1.58 -0.42
N SER A 147 15.26 -2.62 0.43
CA SER A 147 16.43 -2.97 1.25
C SER A 147 17.63 -3.41 0.40
N TRP A 148 17.38 -4.18 -0.67
CA TRP A 148 18.43 -4.90 -1.39
C TRP A 148 18.88 -4.24 -2.68
N LEU A 149 17.96 -3.59 -3.37
CA LEU A 149 18.19 -2.90 -4.63
C LEU A 149 18.36 -1.38 -4.44
N GLY A 150 17.84 -0.83 -3.34
CA GLY A 150 17.76 0.61 -3.16
C GLY A 150 16.73 1.24 -4.10
N ARG A 151 17.01 2.47 -4.56
CA ARG A 151 16.17 3.13 -5.57
C ARG A 151 16.60 2.68 -6.97
N VAL A 152 15.66 2.13 -7.72
CA VAL A 152 15.88 1.65 -9.09
C VAL A 152 14.69 2.09 -9.93
N ASP A 153 14.96 2.64 -11.11
CA ASP A 153 13.91 2.91 -12.07
C ASP A 153 13.52 1.61 -12.78
N LEU A 154 12.41 1.02 -12.32
CA LEU A 154 11.83 -0.19 -12.90
C LEU A 154 10.75 0.12 -13.93
N ARG A 155 10.48 1.40 -14.23
CA ARG A 155 9.46 1.79 -15.19
C ARG A 155 9.86 1.24 -16.57
N PRO A 156 8.99 0.46 -17.25
CA PRO A 156 9.23 0.08 -18.63
C PRO A 156 9.37 1.34 -19.50
N PRO A 157 10.30 1.38 -20.48
CA PRO A 157 10.36 2.49 -21.42
C PRO A 157 9.00 2.66 -22.11
N GLY A 158 8.39 3.84 -21.97
CA GLY A 158 7.06 4.15 -22.51
C GLY A 158 5.88 3.92 -21.55
N ALA A 159 6.10 3.41 -20.34
CA ALA A 159 5.02 3.33 -19.34
C ALA A 159 4.66 4.74 -18.83
N VAL A 160 3.40 5.13 -19.04
CA VAL A 160 2.84 6.36 -18.49
C VAL A 160 2.84 6.24 -16.96
N ALA A 161 3.21 7.31 -16.26
CA ALA A 161 3.16 7.29 -14.81
C ALA A 161 1.76 6.91 -14.32
N ALA A 162 1.68 6.03 -13.31
CA ALA A 162 0.45 5.88 -12.55
C ALA A 162 0.13 7.27 -11.98
N VAL A 163 -0.79 7.97 -12.63
CA VAL A 163 -1.35 9.21 -12.11
C VAL A 163 -2.19 8.75 -10.93
N HIS A 164 -1.66 8.91 -9.72
CA HIS A 164 -2.51 8.95 -8.55
C HIS A 164 -3.47 10.11 -8.80
N VAL A 165 -4.70 9.82 -9.18
CA VAL A 165 -5.80 10.79 -9.13
C VAL A 165 -6.09 10.96 -7.64
N VAL A 166 -5.24 11.74 -6.98
CA VAL A 166 -5.61 12.38 -5.73
C VAL A 166 -6.80 13.26 -6.11
N GLU A 167 -7.94 13.07 -5.43
CA GLU A 167 -9.22 13.73 -5.70
C GLU A 167 -9.07 15.09 -6.39
N ALA A 168 -9.66 15.20 -7.57
CA ALA A 168 -9.68 16.41 -8.39
C ALA A 168 -10.59 17.50 -7.79
N VAL A 169 -10.36 17.87 -6.53
CA VAL A 169 -11.10 18.95 -5.84
C VAL A 169 -10.27 20.23 -5.74
N GLU A 170 -8.96 20.22 -6.04
CA GLU A 170 -8.12 21.43 -5.97
C GLU A 170 -7.35 21.78 -7.27
N LEU A 171 -7.72 21.25 -8.44
CA LEU A 171 -7.12 21.69 -9.71
C LEU A 171 -7.94 22.76 -10.46
N SER A 172 -9.23 22.93 -10.15
CA SER A 172 -10.05 24.01 -10.73
C SER A 172 -9.69 25.39 -10.16
N ALA A 173 -9.22 25.45 -8.91
CA ALA A 173 -8.84 26.71 -8.26
C ALA A 173 -7.59 27.38 -8.87
N TRP A 174 -6.85 26.69 -9.74
CA TRP A 174 -5.65 27.23 -10.40
C TRP A 174 -5.90 27.71 -11.84
N TYR A 175 -7.05 27.38 -12.44
CA TYR A 175 -7.38 27.76 -13.82
C TYR A 175 -8.50 28.80 -13.95
N GLU A 176 -9.18 29.18 -12.86
CA GLU A 176 -10.16 30.26 -12.84
C GLU A 176 -9.54 31.58 -12.34
N GLY A 177 -8.50 32.04 -13.03
CA GLY A 177 -7.78 33.27 -12.71
C GLY A 177 -7.38 34.11 -13.93
N LYS A 178 -8.10 33.98 -15.04
CA LYS A 178 -8.06 34.93 -16.17
C LYS A 178 -9.48 35.32 -16.54
N ASP A 179 -10.04 36.24 -15.78
CA ASP A 179 -11.14 37.05 -16.26
C ASP A 179 -10.59 38.05 -17.29
N ASP A 180 -10.76 37.69 -18.56
CA ASP A 180 -10.59 38.57 -19.71
C ASP A 180 -11.75 39.56 -19.81
N THR A 181 -11.85 40.49 -18.85
CA THR A 181 -12.77 41.65 -18.96
C THR A 181 -12.06 42.96 -18.63
N ASN A 182 -11.24 43.43 -19.56
CA ASN A 182 -10.95 44.86 -19.69
C ASN A 182 -11.30 45.36 -21.09
N PRO A 183 -12.50 45.93 -21.31
CA PRO A 183 -12.88 46.59 -22.56
C PRO A 183 -12.47 48.06 -22.54
N GLU A 184 -11.16 48.35 -22.48
CA GLU A 184 -10.66 49.73 -22.57
C GLU A 184 -9.36 49.78 -23.38
N THR A 185 -9.51 49.67 -24.70
CA THR A 185 -8.63 50.28 -25.72
C THR A 185 -9.34 50.15 -27.07
N ALA A 186 -10.46 50.88 -27.17
CA ALA A 186 -10.81 51.49 -28.45
C ALA A 186 -9.78 52.60 -28.74
N ASP A 187 -9.61 52.92 -30.02
CA ASP A 187 -8.76 53.98 -30.58
C ASP A 187 -7.26 53.68 -30.74
N ALA A 188 -6.89 53.19 -31.93
CA ALA A 188 -5.85 53.82 -32.75
C ALA A 188 -5.79 53.24 -34.18
N ALA A 189 -6.20 54.08 -35.13
CA ALA A 189 -5.67 54.26 -36.49
C ALA A 189 -5.64 53.05 -37.45
N GLU A 190 -6.49 52.99 -38.47
CA GLU A 190 -6.41 53.76 -39.73
C GLU A 190 -5.09 53.54 -40.51
N GLY A 191 -5.22 52.93 -41.69
CA GLY A 191 -4.41 53.31 -42.86
C GLY A 191 -3.27 52.37 -43.25
N PHE A 192 -3.54 51.40 -44.14
CA PHE A 192 -2.71 51.24 -45.33
C PHE A 192 -3.50 50.58 -46.47
N VAL A 193 -3.77 51.40 -47.49
CA VAL A 193 -4.46 51.08 -48.74
C VAL A 193 -3.40 50.68 -49.78
N ASN A 194 -3.72 49.64 -50.56
CA ASN A 194 -3.22 49.25 -51.90
C ASN A 194 -1.72 49.29 -52.22
N GLU A 195 -1.22 48.20 -52.82
CA GLU A 195 -0.67 48.22 -54.19
C GLU A 195 -0.54 46.79 -54.76
N LEU A 196 -1.35 46.44 -55.77
CA LEU A 196 -1.03 45.49 -56.85
C LEU A 196 -2.20 45.43 -57.85
N GLN A 197 -2.28 46.45 -58.71
CA GLN A 197 -2.69 46.38 -60.13
C GLN A 197 -2.43 47.71 -60.81
#